data_AF-A0A317HQ56-F1
#
_entry.id   AF-A0A317HQ56-F1
#
_cell.length_a   1.000
_cell.length_b   1.000
_cell.length_c   1.000
_cell.angle_alpha   90.00
_cell.angle_beta   90.00
_cell.angle_gamma   90.00
#
_symmetry.space_group_name_H-M   'P 1'
#
loop_
_entity.id
_entity.type
_entity.pdbx_description
1 polymer ?
#
loop_
_entity_poly.entity_id
_entity_poly.type
_entity_poly.pdbx_seq_one_letter_code
_entity_poly.pdbx_strand_id
1 'polypeptide(L)'
;MGSGVAGAIKRRGGAQIEAEAMAQGPVEPGECVITSAGSLAARYVIHAAVMGQDLQTSSDLIARATGEALMMADNHRLESIALPAFGTGVGGFPLTQCARLMMDAIRTHAPQATSLHLVRLVLFGRPAYEAFAEVAGEIFGKSPRT
;
A
#
# COMPACT_ATOMS: atom_id res chain seq x y z
N MET A 1 2.76 -12.40 8.68
CA MET A 1 1.61 -11.47 8.62
C MET A 1 0.67 -11.65 9.83
N GLY A 2 1.08 -11.23 11.03
CA GLY A 2 0.40 -11.61 12.28
C GLY A 2 -0.62 -10.61 12.86
N SER A 3 -0.55 -9.34 12.48
CA SER A 3 -1.36 -8.26 13.09
C SER A 3 -1.70 -7.16 12.10
N GLY A 4 -2.44 -6.13 12.56
CA GLY A 4 -2.82 -4.99 11.75
C GLY A 4 -3.61 -5.37 10.49
N VAL A 5 -3.39 -4.61 9.42
CA VAL A 5 -4.03 -4.83 8.11
C VAL A 5 -3.62 -6.17 7.51
N ALA A 6 -2.33 -6.54 7.56
CA ALA A 6 -1.84 -7.81 7.04
C ALA A 6 -2.53 -9.02 7.70
N GLY A 7 -2.70 -8.98 9.03
CA GLY A 7 -3.44 -10.01 9.76
C GLY A 7 -4.94 -10.01 9.41
N ALA A 8 -5.55 -8.85 9.15
CA ALA A 8 -6.95 -8.75 8.73
C ALA A 8 -7.19 -9.36 7.34
N ILE A 9 -6.30 -9.06 6.38
CA ILE A 9 -6.30 -9.65 5.03
C ILE A 9 -6.19 -11.17 5.13
N LYS A 10 -5.20 -11.70 5.87
CA LYS A 10 -5.03 -13.15 6.08
C LYS A 10 -6.27 -13.80 6.71
N ARG A 11 -6.81 -13.21 7.78
CA ARG A 11 -8.00 -13.78 8.46
C ARG A 11 -9.20 -13.89 7.53
N ARG A 12 -9.40 -12.91 6.64
CA ARG A 12 -10.57 -12.88 5.74
C ARG A 12 -10.35 -13.65 4.44
N GLY A 13 -9.12 -13.65 3.92
CA GLY A 13 -8.75 -14.26 2.64
C GLY A 13 -8.22 -15.70 2.74
N GLY A 14 -7.87 -16.15 3.94
CA GLY A 14 -7.37 -17.50 4.20
C GLY A 14 -5.84 -17.57 4.32
N ALA A 15 -5.37 -18.67 4.93
CA ALA A 15 -3.95 -18.89 5.20
C ALA A 15 -3.08 -19.04 3.93
N GLN A 16 -3.69 -19.42 2.80
CA GLN A 16 -3.01 -19.56 1.51
C GLN A 16 -2.30 -18.28 1.05
N ILE A 17 -2.85 -17.10 1.37
CA ILE A 17 -2.23 -15.81 1.03
C ILE A 17 -0.85 -15.69 1.67
N GLU A 18 -0.70 -16.08 2.94
CA GLU A 18 0.60 -16.05 3.61
C GLU A 18 1.51 -17.17 3.11
N ALA A 19 0.96 -18.36 2.83
CA ALA A 19 1.75 -19.47 2.30
C ALA A 19 2.37 -19.12 0.93
N GLU A 20 1.61 -18.53 0.02
CA GLU A 20 2.08 -18.08 -1.29
C GLU A 20 3.11 -16.94 -1.18
N ALA A 21 2.92 -16.01 -0.25
CA ALA A 21 3.88 -14.92 -0.02
C ALA A 21 5.20 -15.44 0.53
N MET A 22 5.16 -16.34 1.51
CA MET A 22 6.35 -16.94 2.13
C MET A 22 7.13 -17.83 1.15
N ALA A 23 6.44 -18.49 0.22
CA ALA A 23 7.09 -19.30 -0.82
C ALA A 23 7.89 -18.47 -1.84
N GLN A 24 7.66 -17.15 -1.90
CA GLN A 24 8.38 -16.22 -2.78
C GLN A 24 9.53 -15.50 -2.07
N GLY A 25 9.76 -15.80 -0.79
CA GLY A 25 10.83 -15.17 -0.01
C GLY A 25 12.25 -15.66 -0.34
N PRO A 26 13.28 -14.93 0.11
CA PRO A 26 13.19 -13.70 0.89
C PRO A 26 12.73 -12.49 0.06
N VAL A 27 11.96 -11.61 0.68
CA VAL A 27 11.52 -10.32 0.10
C VAL A 27 12.24 -9.23 0.87
N GLU A 28 13.04 -8.43 0.20
CA GLU A 28 13.83 -7.39 0.87
C GLU A 28 12.95 -6.19 1.25
N PRO A 29 13.29 -5.44 2.31
CA PRO A 29 12.60 -4.20 2.62
C PRO A 29 12.58 -3.24 1.43
N GLY A 30 11.39 -2.74 1.10
CA GLY A 30 11.12 -1.89 -0.05
C GLY A 30 10.57 -2.65 -1.25
N GLU A 31 10.67 -3.99 -1.27
CA GLU A 31 10.17 -4.84 -2.35
C GLU A 31 8.72 -5.29 -2.13
N CYS A 32 8.11 -5.82 -3.20
CA CYS A 32 6.77 -6.36 -3.21
C CYS A 32 6.72 -7.77 -3.82
N VAL A 33 5.78 -8.59 -3.35
CA VAL A 33 5.38 -9.85 -4.01
C VAL A 33 3.87 -9.91 -4.19
N ILE A 34 3.39 -10.63 -5.21
CA ILE A 34 1.96 -10.77 -5.50
C ILE A 34 1.50 -12.20 -5.25
N THR A 35 0.27 -12.33 -4.76
CA THR A 35 -0.37 -13.61 -4.45
C THR A 35 -1.81 -13.60 -4.91
N SER A 36 -2.43 -14.77 -4.98
CA SER A 36 -3.89 -14.88 -5.04
C SER A 36 -4.52 -14.19 -3.83
N ALA A 37 -5.73 -13.67 -3.98
CA ALA A 37 -6.44 -13.04 -2.87
C ALA A 37 -7.25 -14.01 -2.01
N GLY A 38 -7.12 -15.32 -2.27
CA GLY A 38 -7.89 -16.35 -1.61
C GLY A 38 -9.41 -16.11 -1.65
N SER A 39 -10.05 -16.02 -0.48
CA SER A 39 -11.50 -15.79 -0.35
C SER A 39 -11.91 -14.31 -0.34
N LEU A 40 -11.00 -13.38 -0.62
CA LEU A 40 -11.34 -11.97 -0.79
C LEU A 40 -12.03 -11.73 -2.14
N ALA A 41 -12.80 -10.64 -2.22
CA ALA A 41 -13.38 -10.20 -3.50
C ALA A 41 -12.35 -9.59 -4.46
N ALA A 42 -11.15 -9.26 -3.97
CA ALA A 42 -10.03 -8.80 -4.79
C ALA A 42 -9.49 -9.95 -5.66
N ARG A 43 -8.80 -9.61 -6.75
CA ARG A 43 -8.13 -10.62 -7.60
C ARG A 43 -6.79 -11.07 -7.01
N TYR A 44 -6.03 -10.11 -6.48
CA TYR A 44 -4.69 -10.32 -5.95
C TYR A 44 -4.49 -9.58 -4.63
N VAL A 45 -3.48 -10.01 -3.89
CA VAL A 45 -2.89 -9.26 -2.78
C VAL A 45 -1.42 -9.02 -3.10
N ILE A 46 -1.03 -7.74 -3.12
CA ILE A 46 0.36 -7.30 -3.23
C ILE A 46 0.88 -7.06 -1.82
N HIS A 47 1.93 -7.78 -1.43
CA HIS A 47 2.59 -7.71 -0.13
C HIS A 47 3.78 -6.78 -0.22
N ALA A 48 3.64 -5.58 0.30
CA ALA A 48 4.69 -4.57 0.33
C ALA A 48 5.51 -4.67 1.64
N ALA A 49 6.81 -4.93 1.52
CA ALA A 49 7.74 -5.05 2.66
C ALA A 49 8.20 -3.66 3.13
N VAL A 50 7.31 -2.91 3.79
CA VAL A 50 7.59 -1.53 4.24
C VAL A 50 8.35 -1.43 5.57
N MET A 51 8.75 -2.56 6.15
CA MET A 51 9.37 -2.60 7.47
C MET A 51 10.34 -3.78 7.55
N GLY A 52 11.52 -3.54 8.11
CA GLY A 52 12.53 -4.57 8.34
C GLY A 52 12.15 -5.55 9.45
N GLN A 53 12.95 -6.60 9.61
CA GLN A 53 12.80 -7.56 10.72
C GLN A 53 13.03 -6.92 12.09
N ASP A 54 13.75 -5.81 12.14
CA ASP A 54 13.96 -4.94 13.30
C ASP A 54 12.76 -4.06 13.67
N LEU A 55 11.64 -4.23 12.95
CA LEU A 55 10.42 -3.44 13.06
C LEU A 55 10.62 -1.95 12.74
N GLN A 56 11.71 -1.61 12.07
CA GLN A 56 11.97 -0.24 11.62
C GLN A 56 11.44 -0.04 10.21
N THR A 57 10.83 1.12 10.00
CA THR A 57 10.41 1.63 8.69
C THR A 57 11.16 2.92 8.41
N SER A 58 11.21 3.33 7.15
CA SER A 58 11.80 4.62 6.76
C SER A 58 10.98 5.27 5.65
N SER A 59 11.27 6.54 5.39
CA SER A 59 10.70 7.26 4.25
C SER A 59 11.03 6.58 2.92
N ASP A 60 12.27 6.08 2.78
CA ASP A 60 12.74 5.34 1.60
C ASP A 60 11.92 4.06 1.38
N LEU A 61 11.73 3.26 2.44
CA LEU A 61 10.96 2.01 2.34
C LEU A 61 9.51 2.25 1.95
N ILE A 62 8.86 3.26 2.54
CA ILE A 62 7.48 3.61 2.22
C ILE A 62 7.37 4.08 0.76
N ALA A 63 8.26 4.95 0.30
CA ALA A 63 8.23 5.46 -1.06
C ALA A 63 8.49 4.36 -2.10
N ARG A 64 9.54 3.56 -1.90
CA ARG A 64 9.92 2.46 -2.80
C ARG A 64 8.83 1.41 -2.89
N ALA A 65 8.35 0.91 -1.74
CA ALA A 65 7.32 -0.13 -1.75
C ALA A 65 5.98 0.38 -2.31
N THR A 66 5.65 1.67 -2.14
CA THR A 66 4.47 2.26 -2.80
C THR A 66 4.65 2.27 -4.32
N GLY A 67 5.79 2.74 -4.83
CA GLY A 67 6.07 2.76 -6.26
C GLY A 67 6.09 1.35 -6.88
N GLU A 68 6.70 0.39 -6.18
CA GLU A 68 6.77 -1.00 -6.63
C GLU A 68 5.41 -1.68 -6.63
N ALA A 69 4.55 -1.43 -5.63
CA ALA A 69 3.19 -1.94 -5.62
C ALA A 69 2.35 -1.42 -6.81
N LEU A 70 2.51 -0.15 -7.16
CA LEU A 70 1.85 0.46 -8.34
C LEU A 70 2.35 -0.18 -9.64
N MET A 71 3.68 -0.29 -9.80
CA MET A 71 4.30 -0.95 -10.96
C MET A 71 3.88 -2.42 -11.08
N MET A 72 3.81 -3.14 -9.97
CA MET A 72 3.40 -4.53 -9.93
C MET A 72 1.93 -4.70 -10.36
N ALA A 73 1.04 -3.82 -9.89
CA ALA A 73 -0.35 -3.81 -10.34
C ALA A 73 -0.46 -3.55 -11.85
N ASP A 74 0.34 -2.63 -12.38
CA ASP A 74 0.39 -2.34 -13.82
C ASP A 74 0.92 -3.49 -14.66
N ASN A 75 2.00 -4.15 -14.22
CA ASN A 75 2.54 -5.34 -14.87
C ASN A 75 1.50 -6.48 -14.95
N HIS A 76 0.53 -6.49 -14.03
CA HIS A 76 -0.59 -7.45 -14.00
C HIS A 76 -1.86 -6.90 -14.65
N ARG A 77 -1.80 -5.72 -15.29
CA ARG A 77 -2.91 -5.05 -15.98
C ARG A 77 -4.13 -4.87 -15.07
N LEU A 78 -3.90 -4.45 -13.84
CA LEU A 78 -4.97 -4.21 -12.87
C LEU A 78 -5.50 -2.80 -13.00
N GLU A 79 -6.83 -2.65 -12.99
CA GLU A 79 -7.48 -1.35 -13.15
C GLU A 79 -7.62 -0.56 -11.85
N SER A 80 -7.47 -1.24 -10.70
CA SER A 80 -7.58 -0.58 -9.41
C SER A 80 -6.72 -1.25 -8.33
N ILE A 81 -6.26 -0.44 -7.38
CA ILE A 81 -5.52 -0.88 -6.20
C ILE A 81 -5.99 -0.12 -4.96
N ALA A 82 -6.03 -0.82 -3.82
CA ALA A 82 -6.32 -0.23 -2.51
C ALA A 82 -5.08 -0.34 -1.63
N LEU A 83 -4.62 0.78 -1.08
CA LEU A 83 -3.41 0.88 -0.27
C LEU A 83 -3.76 1.38 1.14
N PRO A 84 -3.31 0.71 2.21
CA PRO A 84 -3.39 1.24 3.58
C PRO A 84 -2.29 2.28 3.82
N ALA A 85 -2.34 2.99 4.96
CA ALA A 85 -1.24 3.85 5.38
C ALA A 85 -0.02 3.00 5.78
N PHE A 86 1.03 3.01 4.96
CA PHE A 86 2.22 2.18 5.15
C PHE A 86 3.13 2.69 6.28
N GLY A 87 3.63 1.76 7.10
CA GLY A 87 4.57 2.06 8.18
C GLY A 87 3.98 2.78 9.41
N THR A 88 2.71 3.22 9.37
CA THR A 88 2.11 4.05 10.44
C THR A 88 1.52 3.25 11.60
N GLY A 89 1.53 1.92 11.51
CA GLY A 89 1.11 1.01 12.56
C GLY A 89 2.26 0.68 13.52
N VAL A 90 2.71 -0.57 13.52
CA VAL A 90 3.84 -1.03 14.34
C VAL A 90 5.11 -0.20 14.13
N GLY A 91 5.39 0.22 12.88
CA GLY A 91 6.55 1.05 12.56
C GLY A 91 6.45 2.50 13.05
N GLY A 92 5.29 2.95 13.55
CA GLY A 92 5.15 4.28 14.16
C GLY A 92 5.41 5.48 13.25
N PHE A 93 5.45 5.30 11.92
CA PHE A 93 5.81 6.38 11.00
C PHE A 93 4.76 7.51 11.04
N PRO A 94 5.16 8.80 11.01
CA PRO A 94 4.21 9.90 11.08
C PRO A 94 3.22 9.92 9.91
N LEU A 95 1.92 10.04 10.21
CA LEU A 95 0.83 9.97 9.22
C LEU A 95 0.98 10.98 8.08
N THR A 96 1.24 12.25 8.39
CA THR A 96 1.38 13.30 7.37
C THR A 96 2.58 13.05 6.45
N GLN A 97 3.68 12.52 6.99
CA GLN A 97 4.86 12.17 6.17
C GLN A 97 4.58 10.94 5.30
N CYS A 98 3.93 9.92 5.85
CA CYS A 98 3.47 8.74 5.10
C CYS A 98 2.58 9.16 3.92
N ALA A 99 1.57 10.00 4.19
CA ALA A 99 0.64 10.50 3.18
C ALA A 99 1.38 11.17 2.03
N ARG A 100 2.33 12.06 2.33
CA ARG A 100 3.12 12.77 1.31
C ARG A 100 3.92 11.81 0.44
N LEU A 101 4.65 10.89 1.05
CA LEU A 101 5.46 9.91 0.32
C LEU A 101 4.61 9.02 -0.59
N MET A 102 3.49 8.50 -0.07
CA MET A 102 2.61 7.65 -0.86
C MET A 102 1.96 8.41 -2.02
N MET A 103 1.50 9.63 -1.79
CA MET A 103 0.86 10.45 -2.83
C MET A 103 1.85 10.95 -3.88
N ASP A 104 3.07 11.28 -3.48
CA ASP A 104 4.15 11.63 -4.41
C ASP A 104 4.49 10.44 -5.33
N ALA A 105 4.56 9.22 -4.77
CA ALA A 105 4.75 8.00 -5.57
C ALA A 105 3.58 7.78 -6.55
N ILE A 106 2.33 7.94 -6.11
CA ILE A 106 1.13 7.84 -6.95
C ILE A 106 1.17 8.88 -8.08
N ARG A 107 1.47 10.14 -7.76
CA ARG A 107 1.56 11.24 -8.74
C ARG A 107 2.67 10.98 -9.75
N THR A 108 3.81 10.45 -9.31
CA THR A 108 4.97 10.11 -10.15
C THR A 108 4.66 8.94 -11.08
N HIS A 109 3.80 8.01 -10.66
CA HIS A 109 3.38 6.87 -11.47
C HIS A 109 2.35 7.24 -12.56
N ALA A 110 1.50 8.25 -12.31
CA ALA A 110 0.44 8.69 -13.20
C ALA A 110 0.81 9.22 -14.62
N PRO A 111 2.04 9.66 -14.99
CA PRO A 111 2.27 10.33 -16.28
C PRO A 111 2.46 9.42 -17.51
N GLN A 112 2.37 8.09 -17.40
CA GLN A 112 2.65 7.17 -18.52
C GLN A 112 1.62 6.04 -18.52
N ALA A 113 1.13 5.66 -19.71
CA ALA A 113 0.14 4.61 -20.00
C ALA A 113 -0.02 3.52 -18.92
N THR A 114 -0.72 3.87 -17.84
CA THR A 114 -0.97 3.01 -16.68
C THR A 114 -2.28 2.28 -16.90
N SER A 115 -2.35 1.02 -16.46
CA SER A 115 -3.60 0.29 -16.43
C SER A 115 -4.45 0.69 -15.22
N LEU A 116 -3.84 1.28 -14.19
CA LEU A 116 -4.52 1.72 -12.97
C LEU A 116 -5.36 2.98 -13.23
N HIS A 117 -6.68 2.82 -13.23
CA HIS A 117 -7.65 3.91 -13.28
C HIS A 117 -8.07 4.41 -11.89
N LEU A 118 -7.87 3.60 -10.84
CA LEU A 118 -8.26 3.93 -9.47
C LEU A 118 -7.22 3.49 -8.44
N VAL A 119 -6.63 4.45 -7.74
CA VAL A 119 -5.88 4.21 -6.50
C VAL A 119 -6.71 4.68 -5.31
N ARG A 120 -7.05 3.77 -4.41
CA ARG A 120 -7.81 4.09 -3.18
C ARG A 120 -6.91 3.99 -1.95
N LEU A 121 -6.72 5.10 -1.24
CA LEU A 121 -6.08 5.11 0.08
C LEU A 121 -7.13 4.72 1.14
N VAL A 122 -6.99 3.54 1.73
CA VAL A 122 -7.95 2.97 2.70
C VAL A 122 -7.41 3.16 4.11
N LEU A 123 -7.95 4.14 4.83
CA LEU A 123 -7.37 4.65 6.07
C LEU A 123 -8.18 4.19 7.28
N PHE A 124 -7.48 3.84 8.35
CA PHE A 124 -8.10 3.41 9.60
C PHE A 124 -8.10 4.55 10.62
N GLY A 125 -9.29 5.01 10.98
CA GLY A 125 -9.48 6.06 11.97
C GLY A 125 -9.40 7.49 11.42
N ARG A 126 -9.98 8.41 12.19
CA ARG A 126 -10.09 9.83 11.83
C ARG A 126 -8.74 10.54 11.67
N PRO A 127 -7.73 10.33 12.55
CA PRO A 127 -6.44 11.01 12.40
C PRO A 127 -5.72 10.69 11.09
N ALA A 128 -5.77 9.43 10.64
CA ALA A 128 -5.20 9.02 9.36
C ALA A 128 -5.94 9.66 8.19
N TYR A 129 -7.28 9.66 8.23
CA TYR A 129 -8.10 10.33 7.22
C TYR A 129 -7.78 11.82 7.10
N GLU A 130 -7.72 12.55 8.22
CA GLU A 130 -7.48 14.00 8.22
C GLU A 130 -6.08 14.33 7.67
N ALA A 131 -5.04 13.63 8.11
CA ALA A 131 -3.67 13.84 7.62
C ALA A 131 -3.55 13.58 6.12
N PHE A 132 -4.16 12.50 5.61
CA PHE A 132 -4.13 12.20 4.19
C PHE A 132 -4.99 13.19 3.39
N ALA A 133 -6.18 13.58 3.87
CA ALA A 133 -7.04 14.53 3.18
C ALA A 133 -6.38 15.92 3.04
N GLU A 134 -5.66 16.37 4.06
CA GLU A 134 -4.87 17.61 4.03
C GLU A 134 -3.81 17.55 2.94
N VAL A 135 -2.95 16.51 2.96
CA VAL A 135 -1.87 16.35 1.98
C VAL A 135 -2.40 16.15 0.56
N ALA A 136 -3.52 15.45 0.39
CA ALA A 136 -4.17 15.31 -0.92
C ALA A 136 -4.60 16.67 -1.47
N GLY A 137 -5.16 17.54 -0.61
CA GLY A 137 -5.56 18.90 -0.99
C GLY A 137 -4.38 19.78 -1.41
N GLU A 138 -3.19 19.55 -0.87
CA GLU A 138 -1.96 20.23 -1.26
C GLU A 138 -1.40 19.71 -2.60
N ILE A 139 -1.38 18.39 -2.79
CA ILE A 139 -0.70 17.75 -3.94
C ILE A 139 -1.56 17.76 -5.20
N PHE A 140 -2.85 17.45 -5.06
CA PHE A 140 -3.79 17.29 -6.18
C PHE A 140 -4.78 18.46 -6.30
N GLY A 141 -4.68 19.44 -5.40
CA GLY A 141 -5.68 20.49 -5.24
C GLY A 141 -6.93 20.00 -4.50
N LYS A 142 -7.76 20.95 -4.06
CA LYS A 142 -9.05 20.60 -3.46
C LYS A 142 -9.98 20.10 -4.55
N SER A 143 -10.43 18.85 -4.45
CA SER A 143 -11.56 18.39 -5.26
C SER A 143 -12.75 19.33 -5.01
N PRO A 144 -13.48 19.80 -6.04
CA PRO A 144 -14.78 20.40 -5.81
C PRO A 144 -15.60 19.38 -5.03
N ARG A 145 -16.04 19.76 -3.83
CA ARG A 145 -16.88 18.90 -3.01
C ARG A 145 -18.15 18.61 -3.82
N THR A 146 -18.33 17.37 -4.24
CA THR A 146 -19.64 16.84 -4.68
C THR A 146 -20.52 16.62 -3.47
#